data_AF-A0A2N2ESV7-F1
#
_entry.id   AF-A0A2N2ESV7-F1
#
_cell.length_a   1.000
_cell.length_b   1.000
_cell.length_c   1.000
_cell.angle_alpha   90.00
_cell.angle_beta   90.00
_cell.angle_gamma   90.00
#
_symmetry.space_group_name_H-M   'P 1'
#
loop_
_entity.id
_entity.type
_entity.pdbx_description
1 polymer ?
#
loop_
_entity_poly.entity_id
_entity_poly.type
_entity_poly.pdbx_seq_one_letter_code
_entity_poly.pdbx_strand_id
1 'polypeptide(L)'
;MLANIRESSTMSRIAVGIPLFIIVVLAGITARVYPGSLVVYLLFTIVFNTLLFSGISDKRIFFDTFLGLFLWLGFWFKLSVGISFMHGQFGEPIGGFDWSGAAYDRALIVASIAGIAFLVSQAFRKYLFARVTESRESDSLALESFYLKHRALILSAFAALVLFFSISNLILGVYQRGLTPRTVLPFGLSGVYTLMLLFGLASVSAVILNIELKRKSAPYLVSFLCVLECFLSNVSMFSRGMILNGTALVLGALERMKRTGRSLSLKYGLIAITSFVIIFLFSVVTVNYIRLFTFNKTPASAEAPVMPDRSVANSTPLRSFINRWVGIEGVLAVSSHAGLGWGLWHEAWGERYSSSGTSLYDSKIVAHGNNYLIGNMEGKHFITLPGLIAFLYYPGSKWFLFLGAFLAYALAALIEVFVFKVAGGNVILCSLIGQVLASRYAHFGYVPRQGYLLLAGVLGVALSIFVFEWFISNRAEAERRAQ
;
A
#
# COMPACT_ATOMS: atom_id res chain seq x y z
N MET A 1 4.21 39.16 4.02
CA MET A 1 5.17 38.13 3.55
C MET A 1 5.97 37.51 4.70
N LEU A 2 6.64 38.31 5.56
CA LEU A 2 7.39 37.81 6.72
C LEU A 2 6.52 37.15 7.81
N ALA A 3 5.29 37.62 8.04
CA ALA A 3 4.34 36.99 8.96
C ALA A 3 3.92 35.57 8.50
N ASN A 4 3.61 35.39 7.21
CA ASN A 4 3.28 34.08 6.62
C ASN A 4 4.47 33.10 6.66
N ILE A 5 5.70 33.59 6.51
CA ILE A 5 6.92 32.75 6.61
C ILE A 5 7.11 32.28 8.06
N ARG A 6 6.85 33.15 9.05
CA ARG A 6 6.99 32.83 10.48
C ARG A 6 5.91 31.84 10.94
N GLU A 7 4.65 32.04 10.53
CA GLU A 7 3.55 31.09 10.81
C GLU A 7 3.77 29.73 10.15
N SER A 8 4.24 29.70 8.89
CA SER A 8 4.63 28.47 8.19
C SER A 8 5.73 27.69 8.93
N SER A 9 6.71 28.39 9.50
CA SER A 9 7.79 27.77 10.26
C SER A 9 7.33 27.19 11.61
N THR A 10 6.38 27.84 12.29
CA THR A 10 5.82 27.38 13.56
C THR A 10 4.90 26.19 13.36
N MET A 11 4.01 26.23 12.35
CA MET A 11 3.16 25.08 12.00
C MET A 11 3.99 23.87 11.56
N SER A 12 5.07 24.09 10.80
CA SER A 12 6.02 23.03 10.42
C SER A 12 6.70 22.39 11.64
N ARG A 13 7.11 23.20 12.63
CA ARG A 13 7.72 22.70 13.87
C ARG A 13 6.73 21.92 14.74
N ILE A 14 5.48 22.37 14.86
CA ILE A 14 4.43 21.67 15.61
C ILE A 14 4.06 20.35 14.93
N ALA A 15 3.94 20.35 13.59
CA ALA A 15 3.62 19.17 12.80
C ALA A 15 4.65 18.04 12.92
N VAL A 16 5.92 18.37 13.18
CA VAL A 16 6.98 17.38 13.43
C VAL A 16 7.16 17.08 14.93
N GLY A 17 6.97 18.09 15.79
CA GLY A 17 7.16 17.98 17.23
C GLY A 17 6.17 17.04 17.92
N ILE A 18 4.90 17.05 17.51
CA ILE A 18 3.88 16.16 18.11
C ILE A 18 4.17 14.68 17.80
N PRO A 19 4.39 14.25 16.54
CA PRO A 19 4.77 12.87 16.24
C PRO A 19 6.04 12.44 16.98
N LEU A 20 7.05 13.31 17.04
CA LEU A 20 8.31 13.00 17.73
C LEU A 20 8.09 12.79 19.23
N PHE A 21 7.28 13.65 19.86
CA PHE A 21 6.91 13.49 21.27
C PHE A 21 6.20 12.16 21.52
N ILE A 22 5.21 11.82 20.68
CA ILE A 22 4.50 10.52 20.77
C ILE A 22 5.49 9.37 20.63
N ILE A 23 6.43 9.45 19.68
CA ILE A 23 7.45 8.43 19.47
C ILE A 23 8.32 8.24 20.71
N VAL A 24 8.83 9.33 21.29
CA VAL A 24 9.69 9.30 22.48
C VAL A 24 8.95 8.75 23.69
N VAL A 25 7.72 9.21 23.94
CA VAL A 25 6.90 8.73 25.06
C VAL A 25 6.61 7.25 24.91
N LEU A 26 6.13 6.81 23.75
CA LEU A 26 5.82 5.41 23.50
C LEU A 26 7.07 4.53 23.59
N ALA A 27 8.20 4.97 23.01
CA ALA A 27 9.47 4.26 23.11
C ALA A 27 9.93 4.11 24.56
N GLY A 28 9.79 5.17 25.37
CA GLY A 28 10.14 5.13 26.79
C GLY A 28 9.25 4.17 27.60
N ILE A 29 7.96 4.10 27.29
CA ILE A 29 7.05 3.13 27.91
C ILE A 29 7.44 1.71 27.50
N THR A 30 7.60 1.46 26.20
CA THR A 30 7.95 0.12 25.68
C THR A 30 9.30 -0.35 26.22
N ALA A 31 10.30 0.53 26.28
CA ALA A 31 11.64 0.21 26.79
C ALA A 31 11.63 -0.32 28.24
N ARG A 32 10.67 0.10 29.07
CA ARG A 32 10.55 -0.36 30.47
C ARG A 32 9.95 -1.76 30.60
N VAL A 33 9.14 -2.17 29.62
CA VAL A 33 8.41 -3.45 29.66
C VAL A 33 8.91 -4.46 28.63
N TYR A 34 9.89 -4.07 27.80
CA TYR A 34 10.46 -4.93 26.78
C TYR A 34 11.19 -6.12 27.42
N PRO A 35 10.84 -7.38 27.07
CA PRO A 35 11.39 -8.56 27.74
C PRO A 35 12.81 -8.95 27.28
N GLY A 36 13.29 -8.37 26.18
CA GLY A 36 14.61 -8.67 25.60
C GLY A 36 15.67 -7.60 25.89
N SER A 37 16.67 -7.54 25.04
CA SER A 37 17.74 -6.55 25.11
C SER A 37 17.24 -5.15 24.73
N LEU A 38 17.39 -4.20 25.67
CA LEU A 38 17.09 -2.80 25.42
C LEU A 38 17.86 -2.23 24.23
N VAL A 39 19.11 -2.66 24.03
CA VAL A 39 19.95 -2.20 22.90
C VAL A 39 19.33 -2.61 21.57
N VAL A 40 18.78 -3.84 21.49
CA VAL A 40 18.13 -4.34 20.27
C VAL A 40 16.84 -3.56 20.00
N TYR A 41 16.03 -3.31 21.03
CA TYR A 41 14.82 -2.49 20.89
C TYR A 41 15.13 -1.05 20.45
N LEU A 42 16.18 -0.43 21.01
CA LEU A 42 16.60 0.91 20.62
C LEU A 42 17.11 0.98 19.19
N LEU A 43 17.90 -0.01 18.74
CA LEU A 43 18.32 -0.11 17.34
C LEU A 43 17.11 -0.18 16.42
N PHE A 44 16.17 -1.09 16.71
CA PHE A 44 14.93 -1.23 15.95
C PHE A 44 14.12 0.08 15.92
N THR A 45 14.02 0.76 17.05
CA THR A 45 13.36 2.07 17.17
C THR A 45 14.02 3.12 16.30
N ILE A 46 15.35 3.23 16.34
CA ILE A 46 16.10 4.20 15.52
C ILE A 46 15.90 3.90 14.03
N VAL A 47 16.02 2.64 13.62
CA VAL A 47 15.93 2.25 12.20
C VAL A 47 14.56 2.59 11.60
N PHE A 48 13.46 2.17 12.25
CA PHE A 48 12.12 2.35 11.69
C PHE A 48 11.60 3.79 11.79
N ASN A 49 12.01 4.54 12.81
CA ASN A 49 11.72 5.98 12.85
C ASN A 49 12.57 6.76 11.84
N THR A 50 13.83 6.35 11.60
CA THR A 50 14.65 6.94 10.53
C THR A 50 14.01 6.70 9.16
N LEU A 51 13.47 5.49 8.90
CA LEU A 51 12.72 5.19 7.67
C LEU A 51 11.47 6.07 7.52
N LEU A 52 10.70 6.27 8.60
CA LEU A 52 9.54 7.16 8.57
C LEU A 52 9.95 8.59 8.21
N PHE A 53 10.92 9.16 8.93
CA PHE A 53 11.34 10.55 8.71
C PHE A 53 12.06 10.76 7.38
N SER A 54 12.85 9.77 6.91
CA SER A 54 13.47 9.83 5.59
C SER A 54 12.42 9.82 4.47
N GLY A 55 11.32 9.10 4.68
CA GLY A 55 10.12 9.10 3.83
C GLY A 55 9.33 10.41 3.85
N ILE A 56 9.67 11.38 4.72
CA ILE A 56 9.05 12.71 4.75
C ILE A 56 10.03 13.81 4.27
N SER A 57 11.30 13.49 4.05
CA SER A 57 12.33 14.45 3.62
C SER A 57 12.09 15.08 2.24
N ASP A 58 12.69 16.24 1.95
CA ASP A 58 12.52 16.95 0.67
C ASP A 58 13.07 16.18 -0.55
N LYS A 59 14.03 15.27 -0.35
CA LYS A 59 14.63 14.43 -1.42
C LYS A 59 13.99 13.03 -1.53
N ARG A 60 12.76 12.87 -1.02
CA ARG A 60 12.02 11.61 -1.06
C ARG A 60 11.44 11.34 -2.45
N ILE A 61 11.27 10.07 -2.77
CA ILE A 61 10.28 9.61 -3.77
C ILE A 61 9.02 9.16 -3.02
N PHE A 62 7.89 9.00 -3.70
CA PHE A 62 6.64 8.62 -3.04
C PHE A 62 6.70 7.21 -2.43
N PHE A 63 7.42 6.30 -3.06
CA PHE A 63 7.70 4.97 -2.53
C PHE A 63 8.37 5.04 -1.15
N ASP A 64 9.28 6.00 -0.90
CA ASP A 64 9.89 6.19 0.42
C ASP A 64 8.84 6.53 1.47
N THR A 65 7.92 7.44 1.13
CA THR A 65 6.82 7.87 2.00
C THR A 65 5.95 6.68 2.39
N PHE A 66 5.47 5.91 1.41
CA PHE A 66 4.54 4.82 1.68
C PHE A 66 5.22 3.62 2.32
N LEU A 67 6.44 3.27 1.91
CA LEU A 67 7.21 2.19 2.54
C LEU A 67 7.52 2.55 4.00
N GLY A 68 8.00 3.77 4.26
CA GLY A 68 8.26 4.25 5.62
C GLY A 68 7.00 4.22 6.49
N LEU A 69 5.86 4.68 5.95
CA LEU A 69 4.58 4.65 6.67
C LEU A 69 4.09 3.22 6.97
N PHE A 70 4.11 2.31 5.98
CA PHE A 70 3.67 0.92 6.19
C PHE A 70 4.57 0.16 7.14
N LEU A 71 5.89 0.34 7.04
CA LEU A 71 6.84 -0.26 7.96
C LEU A 71 6.71 0.33 9.35
N TRP A 72 6.52 1.65 9.50
CA TRP A 72 6.32 2.26 10.81
C TRP A 72 5.03 1.75 11.47
N LEU A 73 3.91 1.72 10.74
CA LEU A 73 2.63 1.25 11.27
C LEU A 73 2.63 -0.25 11.57
N GLY A 74 3.13 -1.08 10.64
CA GLY A 74 3.11 -2.53 10.74
C GLY A 74 4.22 -3.12 11.63
N PHE A 75 5.33 -2.41 11.83
CA PHE A 75 6.45 -2.88 12.64
C PHE A 75 6.58 -2.11 13.93
N TRP A 76 7.06 -0.87 13.87
CA TRP A 76 7.46 -0.15 15.08
C TRP A 76 6.27 0.21 15.98
N PHE A 77 5.24 0.82 15.41
CA PHE A 77 4.04 1.22 16.15
C PHE A 77 3.29 0.00 16.67
N LYS A 78 3.07 -1.00 15.81
CA LYS A 78 2.39 -2.25 16.16
C LYS A 78 3.09 -3.02 17.28
N LEU A 79 4.41 -3.18 17.19
CA LEU A 79 5.20 -3.82 18.25
C LEU A 79 5.14 -3.00 19.55
N SER A 80 5.41 -1.70 19.48
CA SER A 80 5.51 -0.86 20.69
C SER A 80 4.18 -0.79 21.43
N VAL A 81 3.05 -0.66 20.72
CA VAL A 81 1.72 -0.72 21.34
C VAL A 81 1.38 -2.13 21.81
N GLY A 82 1.70 -3.16 21.02
CA GLY A 82 1.45 -4.55 21.38
C GLY A 82 2.12 -4.94 22.70
N ILE A 83 3.39 -4.56 22.87
CA ILE A 83 4.15 -4.83 24.09
C ILE A 83 3.64 -3.95 25.24
N SER A 84 3.46 -2.64 25.02
CA SER A 84 3.13 -1.69 26.08
C SER A 84 1.71 -1.84 26.64
N PHE A 85 0.74 -2.16 25.77
CA PHE A 85 -0.68 -2.07 26.11
C PHE A 85 -1.48 -3.34 25.83
N MET A 86 -0.88 -4.35 25.18
CA MET A 86 -1.55 -5.61 24.85
C MET A 86 -0.80 -6.83 25.36
N HIS A 87 0.11 -6.64 26.33
CA HIS A 87 0.90 -7.72 26.95
C HIS A 87 1.62 -8.62 25.91
N GLY A 88 2.05 -8.05 24.78
CA GLY A 88 2.72 -8.79 23.70
C GLY A 88 1.81 -9.69 22.87
N GLN A 89 0.48 -9.58 23.00
CA GLN A 89 -0.47 -10.36 22.20
C GLN A 89 -0.77 -9.68 20.86
N PHE A 90 -0.44 -10.37 19.77
CA PHE A 90 -0.77 -9.95 18.41
C PHE A 90 -2.11 -10.56 17.97
N GLY A 91 -2.84 -9.85 17.10
CA GLY A 91 -4.11 -10.37 16.56
C GLY A 91 -3.93 -11.36 15.43
N GLU A 92 -2.84 -11.24 14.68
CA GLU A 92 -2.48 -12.18 13.62
C GLU A 92 -1.66 -13.35 14.17
N PRO A 93 -1.75 -14.54 13.58
CA PRO A 93 -0.99 -15.69 14.04
C PRO A 93 0.53 -15.47 13.92
N ILE A 94 1.26 -15.80 14.99
CA ILE A 94 2.71 -15.63 15.08
C ILE A 94 3.48 -16.97 15.07
N GLY A 95 2.84 -18.05 14.61
CA GLY A 95 3.46 -19.37 14.50
C GLY A 95 4.03 -19.88 15.83
N GLY A 96 5.19 -20.52 15.79
CA GLY A 96 5.90 -21.06 16.96
C GLY A 96 6.69 -20.03 17.79
N PHE A 97 6.34 -18.74 17.70
CA PHE A 97 6.96 -17.70 18.53
C PHE A 97 6.61 -17.92 20.02
N ASP A 98 7.61 -17.94 20.89
CA ASP A 98 7.49 -18.34 22.31
C ASP A 98 7.42 -17.17 23.30
N TRP A 99 7.32 -15.93 22.81
CA TRP A 99 7.29 -14.70 23.62
C TRP A 99 8.51 -14.46 24.51
N SER A 100 9.58 -15.25 24.37
CA SER A 100 10.82 -15.03 25.10
C SER A 100 11.51 -13.75 24.65
N GLY A 101 12.27 -13.11 25.57
CA GLY A 101 13.08 -11.94 25.23
C GLY A 101 14.06 -12.22 24.08
N ALA A 102 14.62 -13.43 24.03
CA ALA A 102 15.53 -13.86 22.96
C ALA A 102 14.82 -13.99 21.60
N ALA A 103 13.58 -14.48 21.56
CA ALA A 103 12.79 -14.55 20.33
C ALA A 103 12.41 -13.15 19.83
N TYR A 104 12.02 -12.25 20.73
CA TYR A 104 11.81 -10.84 20.39
C TYR A 104 13.07 -10.20 19.82
N ASP A 105 14.22 -10.35 20.49
CA ASP A 105 15.49 -9.78 20.04
C ASP A 105 15.86 -10.29 18.63
N ARG A 106 15.70 -11.60 18.40
CA ARG A 106 15.96 -12.20 17.09
C ARG A 106 15.09 -11.57 16.00
N ALA A 107 13.80 -11.43 16.23
CA ALA A 107 12.88 -10.83 15.27
C ALA A 107 13.20 -9.35 15.01
N LEU A 108 13.53 -8.58 16.06
CA LEU A 108 13.88 -7.17 15.92
C LEU A 108 15.21 -6.98 15.19
N ILE A 109 16.20 -7.85 15.40
CA ILE A 109 17.45 -7.85 14.63
C ILE A 109 17.16 -8.12 13.15
N VAL A 110 16.36 -9.13 12.83
CA VAL A 110 15.97 -9.46 11.44
C VAL A 110 15.28 -8.26 10.79
N ALA A 111 14.28 -7.67 11.46
CA ALA A 111 13.57 -6.49 10.96
C ALA A 111 14.52 -5.29 10.79
N SER A 112 15.44 -5.07 11.73
CA SER A 112 16.41 -3.97 11.68
C SER A 112 17.40 -4.14 10.52
N ILE A 113 17.88 -5.34 10.24
CA ILE A 113 18.78 -5.60 9.10
C ILE A 113 18.11 -5.23 7.78
N ALA A 114 16.86 -5.64 7.58
CA ALA A 114 16.11 -5.25 6.38
C ALA A 114 15.85 -3.73 6.34
N GLY A 115 15.51 -3.12 7.47
CA GLY A 115 15.33 -1.67 7.56
C GLY A 115 16.61 -0.89 7.22
N ILE A 116 17.77 -1.36 7.71
CA ILE A 116 19.08 -0.79 7.36
C ILE A 116 19.36 -0.98 5.86
N ALA A 117 19.05 -2.15 5.29
CA ALA A 117 19.20 -2.37 3.85
C ALA A 117 18.37 -1.37 3.02
N PHE A 118 17.14 -1.08 3.44
CA PHE A 118 16.31 -0.04 2.82
C PHE A 118 16.91 1.36 2.96
N LEU A 119 17.42 1.72 4.14
CA LEU A 119 18.09 3.01 4.36
C LEU A 119 19.36 3.16 3.50
N VAL A 120 20.18 2.11 3.40
CA VAL A 120 21.38 2.09 2.56
C VAL A 120 21.00 2.22 1.08
N SER A 121 19.98 1.48 0.63
CA SER A 121 19.49 1.57 -0.75
C SER A 121 18.88 2.95 -1.06
N GLN A 122 18.18 3.55 -0.10
CA GLN A 122 17.69 4.93 -0.20
C GLN A 122 18.82 5.95 -0.29
N ALA A 123 19.87 5.82 0.53
CA ALA A 123 21.03 6.70 0.49
C ALA A 123 21.75 6.59 -0.87
N PHE A 124 21.93 5.35 -1.36
CA PHE A 124 22.51 5.08 -2.67
C PHE A 124 21.66 5.69 -3.81
N ARG A 125 20.34 5.53 -3.76
CA ARG A 125 19.40 6.17 -4.70
C ARG A 125 19.54 7.69 -4.68
N LYS A 126 19.58 8.30 -3.48
CA LYS A 126 19.73 9.76 -3.33
C LYS A 126 21.04 10.25 -3.92
N TYR A 127 22.12 9.47 -3.84
CA TYR A 127 23.38 9.78 -4.48
C TYR A 127 23.31 9.71 -6.02
N LEU A 128 22.74 8.64 -6.58
CA LEU A 128 22.68 8.42 -8.04
C LEU A 128 21.63 9.25 -8.77
N PHE A 129 20.45 9.45 -8.18
CA PHE A 129 19.26 9.97 -8.86
C PHE A 129 18.77 11.32 -8.32
N ALA A 130 19.58 12.04 -7.54
CA ALA A 130 19.21 13.35 -6.97
C ALA A 130 18.57 14.29 -8.00
N ARG A 131 19.09 14.31 -9.23
CA ARG A 131 18.66 15.24 -10.30
C ARG A 131 17.40 14.80 -11.05
N VAL A 132 16.99 13.54 -10.97
CA VAL A 132 15.85 13.04 -11.77
C VAL A 132 14.52 13.49 -11.19
N THR A 133 14.43 13.65 -9.87
CA THR A 133 13.22 14.17 -9.22
C THR A 133 13.09 15.70 -9.33
N GLU A 134 14.18 16.39 -9.70
CA GLU A 134 14.27 17.83 -9.92
C GLU A 134 14.01 18.26 -11.37
N SER A 135 13.94 17.31 -12.32
CA SER A 135 13.71 17.65 -13.72
C SER A 135 12.33 18.30 -13.88
N ARG A 136 12.29 19.45 -14.57
CA ARG A 136 11.04 20.14 -14.92
C ARG A 136 10.14 19.19 -15.71
N GLU A 137 8.85 19.27 -15.40
CA GLU A 137 7.84 18.54 -16.17
C GLU A 137 7.99 18.87 -17.66
N SER A 138 7.86 17.85 -18.48
CA SER A 138 7.53 18.06 -19.87
C SER A 138 6.11 18.61 -19.89
N ASP A 139 5.93 19.84 -20.38
CA ASP A 139 4.60 20.33 -20.72
C ASP A 139 4.05 19.45 -21.85
N SER A 140 3.39 18.36 -21.49
CA SER A 140 2.69 17.49 -22.45
C SER A 140 1.44 18.22 -22.95
N LEU A 141 1.70 19.22 -23.80
CA LEU A 141 0.71 20.16 -24.31
C LEU A 141 -0.39 19.43 -25.10
N ALA A 142 -0.07 18.29 -25.71
CA ALA A 142 -0.99 17.56 -26.57
C ALA A 142 -2.09 16.84 -25.78
N LEU A 143 -1.74 16.02 -24.77
CA LEU A 143 -2.73 15.36 -23.92
C LEU A 143 -3.58 16.36 -23.13
N GLU A 144 -2.96 17.42 -22.62
CA GLU A 144 -3.67 18.49 -21.94
C GLU A 144 -4.68 19.17 -22.89
N SER A 145 -4.25 19.55 -24.10
CA SER A 145 -5.14 20.18 -25.08
C SER A 145 -6.28 19.25 -25.50
N PHE A 146 -5.99 17.97 -25.72
CA PHE A 146 -7.00 16.96 -26.05
C PHE A 146 -8.03 16.78 -24.94
N TYR A 147 -7.56 16.67 -23.68
CA TYR A 147 -8.45 16.58 -22.52
C TYR A 147 -9.38 17.79 -22.44
N LEU A 148 -8.84 18.99 -22.65
CA LEU A 148 -9.62 20.22 -22.55
C LEU A 148 -10.65 20.37 -23.67
N LYS A 149 -10.29 19.98 -24.90
CA LYS A 149 -11.20 19.97 -26.05
C LYS A 149 -12.37 19.00 -25.84
N HIS A 150 -12.13 17.85 -25.21
CA HIS A 150 -13.12 16.79 -25.03
C HIS A 150 -13.53 16.56 -23.56
N ARG A 151 -13.39 17.59 -22.72
CA ARG A 151 -13.47 17.47 -21.26
C ARG A 151 -14.73 16.76 -20.77
N ALA A 152 -15.91 17.21 -21.22
CA ALA A 152 -17.18 16.65 -20.78
C ALA A 152 -17.31 15.18 -21.19
N LEU A 153 -16.94 14.84 -22.43
CA LEU A 153 -16.96 13.48 -22.94
C LEU A 153 -16.03 12.57 -22.14
N ILE A 154 -14.80 13.01 -21.85
CA ILE A 154 -13.82 12.21 -21.10
C ILE A 154 -14.28 11.97 -19.67
N LEU A 155 -14.83 13.00 -18.99
CA LEU A 155 -15.34 12.83 -17.63
C LEU A 155 -16.56 11.89 -17.59
N SER A 156 -17.48 12.01 -18.55
CA SER A 156 -18.64 11.12 -18.66
C SER A 156 -18.22 9.69 -18.98
N ALA A 157 -17.29 9.50 -19.92
CA ALA A 157 -16.74 8.19 -20.27
C ALA A 157 -16.02 7.55 -19.08
N PHE A 158 -15.25 8.34 -18.32
CA PHE A 158 -14.58 7.87 -17.10
C PHE A 158 -15.60 7.43 -16.04
N ALA A 159 -16.63 8.24 -15.77
CA ALA A 159 -17.69 7.86 -14.83
C ALA A 159 -18.41 6.57 -15.27
N ALA A 160 -18.73 6.44 -16.56
CA ALA A 160 -19.32 5.23 -17.13
C ALA A 160 -18.39 4.01 -16.98
N LEU A 161 -17.09 4.19 -17.18
CA LEU A 161 -16.10 3.12 -17.01
C LEU A 161 -16.00 2.64 -15.56
N VAL A 162 -15.98 3.58 -14.60
CA VAL A 162 -15.97 3.27 -13.16
C VAL A 162 -17.23 2.50 -12.77
N LEU A 163 -18.40 2.94 -13.22
CA LEU A 163 -19.66 2.23 -13.00
C LEU A 163 -19.66 0.85 -13.65
N PHE A 164 -19.20 0.74 -14.89
CA PHE A 164 -19.11 -0.51 -15.62
C PHE A 164 -18.28 -1.54 -14.84
N PHE A 165 -17.03 -1.23 -14.48
CA PHE A 165 -16.17 -2.15 -13.73
C PHE A 165 -16.72 -2.43 -12.33
N SER A 166 -17.28 -1.44 -11.63
CA SER A 166 -17.77 -1.67 -10.27
C SER A 166 -19.03 -2.52 -10.23
N ILE A 167 -20.01 -2.23 -11.09
CA ILE A 167 -21.28 -2.97 -11.16
C ILE A 167 -21.04 -4.37 -11.73
N SER A 168 -20.31 -4.49 -12.83
CA SER A 168 -20.04 -5.82 -13.39
C SER A 168 -19.21 -6.69 -12.45
N ASN A 169 -18.34 -6.11 -11.59
CA ASN A 169 -17.59 -6.90 -10.61
C ASN A 169 -18.47 -7.41 -9.47
N LEU A 170 -19.43 -6.60 -9.03
CA LEU A 170 -20.42 -7.03 -8.03
C LEU A 170 -21.26 -8.21 -8.54
N ILE A 171 -21.67 -8.15 -9.82
CA ILE A 171 -22.49 -9.18 -10.47
C ILE A 171 -21.65 -10.44 -10.75
N LEU A 172 -20.57 -10.29 -11.53
CA LEU A 172 -19.76 -11.40 -12.04
C LEU A 172 -18.79 -11.98 -11.00
N GLY A 173 -18.41 -11.20 -9.98
CA GLY A 173 -17.45 -11.62 -8.97
C GLY A 173 -16.07 -11.95 -9.55
N VAL A 174 -15.58 -11.15 -10.49
CA VAL A 174 -14.27 -11.38 -11.15
C VAL A 174 -13.13 -11.22 -10.13
N TYR A 175 -13.21 -10.20 -9.26
CA TYR A 175 -12.23 -9.99 -8.20
C TYR A 175 -12.87 -9.40 -6.94
N GLN A 176 -13.08 -10.25 -5.93
CA GLN A 176 -13.65 -9.88 -4.63
C GLN A 176 -12.74 -10.39 -3.50
N ARG A 177 -12.28 -9.51 -2.63
CA ARG A 177 -11.29 -9.83 -1.59
C ARG A 177 -11.87 -10.75 -0.52
N GLY A 178 -11.23 -11.91 -0.36
CA GLY A 178 -11.63 -12.95 0.60
C GLY A 178 -12.53 -14.02 -0.01
N LEU A 179 -12.82 -13.95 -1.31
CA LEU A 179 -13.55 -14.97 -2.06
C LEU A 179 -12.70 -15.47 -3.23
N THR A 180 -12.97 -16.69 -3.67
CA THR A 180 -12.47 -17.15 -4.97
C THR A 180 -13.23 -16.43 -6.10
N PRO A 181 -12.59 -16.16 -7.26
CA PRO A 181 -13.28 -15.59 -8.40
C PRO A 181 -14.48 -16.46 -8.82
N ARG A 182 -15.66 -15.84 -8.93
CA ARG A 182 -16.88 -16.52 -9.43
C ARG A 182 -16.87 -16.66 -10.95
N THR A 183 -16.25 -15.69 -11.62
CA THR A 183 -16.11 -15.66 -13.08
C THR A 183 -14.64 -15.49 -13.45
N VAL A 184 -14.12 -16.44 -14.24
CA VAL A 184 -12.80 -16.33 -14.88
C VAL A 184 -13.02 -15.93 -16.33
N LEU A 185 -12.52 -14.76 -16.71
CA LEU A 185 -12.64 -14.25 -18.08
C LEU A 185 -11.56 -14.89 -18.97
N PRO A 186 -11.88 -15.19 -20.24
CA PRO A 186 -10.93 -15.80 -21.16
C PRO A 186 -9.76 -14.87 -21.50
N PHE A 187 -8.71 -15.42 -22.11
CA PHE A 187 -7.55 -14.68 -22.63
C PHE A 187 -6.79 -13.82 -21.60
N GLY A 188 -6.88 -14.16 -20.31
CA GLY A 188 -6.23 -13.40 -19.24
C GLY A 188 -6.91 -12.07 -18.91
N LEU A 189 -8.12 -11.82 -19.42
CA LEU A 189 -8.88 -10.60 -19.16
C LEU A 189 -9.21 -10.40 -17.68
N SER A 190 -9.29 -11.47 -16.88
CA SER A 190 -9.41 -11.37 -15.41
C SER A 190 -8.27 -10.55 -14.81
N GLY A 191 -7.04 -10.70 -15.31
CA GLY A 191 -5.89 -9.94 -14.84
C GLY A 191 -6.01 -8.44 -15.16
N VAL A 192 -6.44 -8.10 -16.37
CA VAL A 192 -6.72 -6.71 -16.77
C VAL A 192 -7.84 -6.11 -15.94
N TYR A 193 -8.89 -6.90 -15.68
CA TYR A 193 -10.03 -6.50 -14.87
C TYR A 193 -9.62 -6.22 -13.41
N THR A 194 -8.85 -7.12 -12.81
CA THR A 194 -8.25 -6.92 -11.49
C THR A 194 -7.33 -5.71 -11.46
N LEU A 195 -6.51 -5.51 -12.50
CA LEU A 195 -5.64 -4.33 -12.64
C LEU A 195 -6.45 -3.03 -12.61
N MET A 196 -7.53 -2.95 -13.40
CA MET A 196 -8.40 -1.77 -13.46
C MET A 196 -8.97 -1.41 -12.10
N LEU A 197 -9.47 -2.39 -11.34
CA LEU A 197 -10.03 -2.19 -10.01
C LEU A 197 -8.97 -1.87 -8.94
N LEU A 198 -7.78 -2.47 -9.03
CA LEU A 198 -6.73 -2.27 -8.02
C LEU A 198 -6.10 -0.87 -8.12
N PHE A 199 -5.72 -0.43 -9.33
CA PHE A 199 -5.13 0.89 -9.52
C PHE A 199 -5.23 1.46 -10.94
N GLY A 200 -5.77 0.73 -11.93
CA GLY A 200 -5.89 1.24 -13.31
C GLY A 200 -6.85 2.42 -13.42
N LEU A 201 -8.05 2.33 -12.84
CA LEU A 201 -9.01 3.44 -12.80
C LEU A 201 -8.50 4.61 -11.94
N ALA A 202 -7.82 4.32 -10.83
CA ALA A 202 -7.14 5.32 -10.03
C ALA A 202 -5.98 6.02 -10.80
N SER A 203 -5.33 5.34 -11.74
CA SER A 203 -4.31 5.93 -12.60
C SER A 203 -4.92 6.92 -13.59
N VAL A 204 -6.11 6.61 -14.13
CA VAL A 204 -6.89 7.57 -14.94
C VAL A 204 -7.30 8.77 -14.08
N SER A 205 -7.75 8.55 -12.84
CA SER A 205 -8.01 9.62 -11.86
C SER A 205 -6.77 10.51 -11.66
N ALA A 206 -5.59 9.92 -11.50
CA ALA A 206 -4.34 10.65 -11.32
C ALA A 206 -4.00 11.54 -12.53
N VAL A 207 -4.21 11.06 -13.76
CA VAL A 207 -3.99 11.84 -14.99
C VAL A 207 -4.96 13.01 -15.08
N ILE A 208 -6.27 12.76 -14.93
CA ILE A 208 -7.30 13.81 -15.03
C ILE A 208 -7.10 14.87 -13.94
N LEU A 209 -6.85 14.44 -12.70
CA LEU A 209 -6.61 15.33 -11.57
C LEU A 209 -5.36 16.18 -11.77
N ASN A 210 -4.29 15.61 -12.33
CA ASN A 210 -3.06 16.33 -12.62
C ASN A 210 -3.29 17.47 -13.63
N ILE A 211 -4.02 17.19 -14.71
CA ILE A 211 -4.38 18.20 -15.73
C ILE A 211 -5.27 19.30 -15.14
N GLU A 212 -6.26 18.95 -14.31
CA GLU A 212 -7.17 19.95 -13.73
C GLU A 212 -6.48 20.86 -12.70
N LEU A 213 -5.57 20.31 -11.89
CA LEU A 213 -4.79 21.09 -10.92
C LEU A 213 -3.74 22.00 -11.58
N LYS A 214 -3.31 21.73 -12.82
CA LYS A 214 -2.52 22.69 -13.61
C LYS A 214 -3.27 24.00 -13.87
N ARG A 215 -4.60 23.97 -13.93
CA ARG A 215 -5.41 25.13 -14.34
C ARG A 215 -6.23 25.73 -13.22
N LYS A 216 -6.74 24.91 -12.29
CA LYS A 216 -7.67 25.33 -11.25
C LYS A 216 -7.10 25.05 -9.87
N SER A 217 -7.26 26.02 -8.96
CA SER A 217 -6.95 25.84 -7.54
C SER A 217 -8.03 25.08 -6.76
N ALA A 218 -9.18 24.80 -7.39
CA ALA A 218 -10.32 24.12 -6.77
C ALA A 218 -11.13 23.27 -7.78
N PRO A 219 -10.61 22.15 -8.29
CA PRO A 219 -11.30 21.28 -9.25
C PRO A 219 -12.32 20.34 -8.58
N TYR A 220 -13.34 20.89 -7.90
CA TYR A 220 -14.32 20.14 -7.11
C TYR A 220 -14.90 18.90 -7.79
N LEU A 221 -15.39 19.03 -9.03
CA LEU A 221 -16.00 17.93 -9.77
C LEU A 221 -15.03 16.75 -9.97
N VAL A 222 -13.80 17.04 -10.39
CA VAL A 222 -12.81 16.01 -10.69
C VAL A 222 -12.35 15.33 -9.42
N SER A 223 -12.13 16.08 -8.35
CA SER A 223 -11.77 15.51 -7.05
C SER A 223 -12.88 14.63 -6.49
N PHE A 224 -14.15 15.04 -6.63
CA PHE A 224 -15.29 14.22 -6.27
C PHE A 224 -15.33 12.93 -7.09
N LEU A 225 -15.14 12.99 -8.42
CA LEU A 225 -15.08 11.81 -9.28
C LEU A 225 -13.93 10.86 -8.89
N CYS A 226 -12.76 11.38 -8.52
CA CYS A 226 -11.63 10.57 -8.03
C CYS A 226 -11.98 9.84 -6.73
N VAL A 227 -12.60 10.54 -5.77
CA VAL A 227 -13.04 9.94 -4.50
C VAL A 227 -14.15 8.91 -4.73
N LEU A 228 -15.08 9.20 -5.64
CA LEU A 228 -16.17 8.29 -6.03
C LEU A 228 -15.62 7.02 -6.70
N GLU A 229 -14.61 7.15 -7.57
CA GLU A 229 -13.91 5.99 -8.12
C GLU A 229 -13.31 5.12 -7.02
N CYS A 230 -12.51 5.72 -6.13
CA CYS A 230 -11.89 4.99 -5.03
C CYS A 230 -12.93 4.28 -4.15
N PHE A 231 -14.09 4.90 -3.94
CA PHE A 231 -15.22 4.31 -3.23
C PHE A 231 -15.81 3.11 -3.99
N LEU A 232 -16.26 3.30 -5.24
CA LEU A 232 -16.95 2.26 -6.02
C LEU A 232 -16.06 1.06 -6.31
N SER A 233 -14.79 1.29 -6.69
CA SER A 233 -13.81 0.23 -6.90
C SER A 233 -13.60 -0.60 -5.63
N ASN A 234 -13.48 0.04 -4.45
CA ASN A 234 -13.28 -0.69 -3.19
C ASN A 234 -14.54 -1.41 -2.70
N VAL A 235 -15.72 -0.80 -2.83
CA VAL A 235 -17.00 -1.45 -2.51
C VAL A 235 -17.20 -2.69 -3.38
N SER A 236 -16.95 -2.60 -4.69
CA SER A 236 -17.10 -3.75 -5.58
C SER A 236 -16.15 -4.91 -5.27
N MET A 237 -14.93 -4.59 -4.83
CA MET A 237 -13.90 -5.56 -4.42
C MET A 237 -14.07 -6.09 -2.99
N PHE A 238 -15.06 -5.65 -2.21
CA PHE A 238 -15.17 -5.93 -0.77
C PHE A 238 -13.91 -5.52 0.01
N SER A 239 -13.27 -4.43 -0.42
CA SER A 239 -12.03 -3.93 0.11
C SER A 239 -12.28 -2.71 0.99
N ARG A 240 -11.65 -2.67 2.17
CA ARG A 240 -11.64 -1.48 3.04
C ARG A 240 -10.45 -0.56 2.74
N GLY A 241 -9.76 -0.82 1.63
CA GLY A 241 -8.51 -0.18 1.23
C GLY A 241 -8.68 1.13 0.48
N MET A 242 -9.86 1.75 0.46
CA MET A 242 -10.11 3.04 -0.20
C MET A 242 -9.10 4.11 0.22
N ILE A 243 -8.69 4.09 1.50
CA ILE A 243 -7.71 5.01 2.05
C ILE A 243 -6.36 4.98 1.32
N LEU A 244 -5.96 3.83 0.77
CA LEU A 244 -4.64 3.69 0.14
C LEU A 244 -4.54 4.50 -1.15
N ASN A 245 -5.40 4.20 -2.13
CA ASN A 245 -5.40 4.94 -3.41
C ASN A 245 -5.82 6.39 -3.19
N GLY A 246 -6.83 6.63 -2.35
CA GLY A 246 -7.32 7.99 -2.10
C GLY A 246 -6.28 8.90 -1.44
N THR A 247 -5.57 8.44 -0.41
CA THR A 247 -4.48 9.20 0.20
C THR A 247 -3.31 9.39 -0.77
N ALA A 248 -3.03 8.43 -1.65
CA ALA A 248 -2.02 8.61 -2.69
C ALA A 248 -2.37 9.73 -3.68
N LEU A 249 -3.62 9.81 -4.12
CA LEU A 249 -4.09 10.92 -4.96
C LEU A 249 -3.99 12.26 -4.23
N VAL A 250 -4.36 12.32 -2.95
CA VAL A 250 -4.26 13.54 -2.12
C VAL A 250 -2.80 13.97 -1.95
N LEU A 251 -1.90 13.08 -1.57
CA LEU A 251 -0.47 13.40 -1.40
C LEU A 251 0.17 13.87 -2.71
N GLY A 252 -0.18 13.22 -3.81
CA GLY A 252 0.25 13.63 -5.15
C GLY A 252 -0.26 15.02 -5.52
N ALA A 253 -1.52 15.32 -5.24
CA ALA A 253 -2.12 16.63 -5.46
C ALA A 253 -1.45 17.73 -4.61
N LEU A 254 -1.14 17.46 -3.34
CA LEU A 254 -0.43 18.41 -2.49
C LEU A 254 1.00 18.69 -3.00
N GLU A 255 1.72 17.64 -3.41
CA GLU A 255 3.07 17.79 -3.99
C GLU A 255 3.01 18.56 -5.32
N ARG A 256 1.99 18.33 -6.14
CA ARG A 256 1.75 19.10 -7.38
C ARG A 256 1.61 20.60 -7.10
N MET A 257 0.83 20.95 -6.09
CA MET A 257 0.61 22.34 -5.71
C MET A 257 1.90 22.97 -5.17
N LYS A 258 2.66 22.24 -4.33
CA LYS A 258 4.00 22.65 -3.87
C LYS A 258 4.94 22.96 -5.05
N ARG A 259 5.02 22.08 -6.05
CA ARG A 259 5.91 22.24 -7.23
C ARG A 259 5.53 23.39 -8.15
N THR A 260 4.23 23.68 -8.27
CA THR A 260 3.73 24.79 -9.09
C THR A 260 3.76 26.14 -8.37
N GLY A 261 4.16 26.17 -7.08
CA GLY A 261 4.12 27.38 -6.26
C GLY A 261 2.70 27.89 -5.98
N ARG A 262 1.68 27.08 -6.26
CA ARG A 262 0.27 27.41 -6.04
C ARG A 262 -0.22 26.77 -4.75
N SER A 263 -1.18 27.39 -4.09
CA SER A 263 -1.91 26.79 -2.98
C SER A 263 -3.30 26.34 -3.41
N LEU A 264 -3.79 25.26 -2.80
CA LEU A 264 -5.20 24.93 -2.87
C LEU A 264 -6.00 26.00 -2.12
N SER A 265 -7.20 26.31 -2.61
CA SER A 265 -8.12 27.14 -1.83
C SER A 265 -8.41 26.42 -0.50
N LEU A 266 -8.29 27.13 0.63
CA LEU A 266 -8.56 26.56 1.96
C LEU A 266 -9.96 25.93 2.04
N LYS A 267 -10.97 26.62 1.48
CA LYS A 267 -12.35 26.12 1.38
C LYS A 267 -12.42 24.81 0.61
N TYR A 268 -11.73 24.73 -0.54
CA TYR A 268 -11.66 23.50 -1.33
C TYR A 268 -10.97 22.38 -0.56
N GLY A 269 -9.84 22.66 0.10
CA GLY A 269 -9.11 21.67 0.90
C GLY A 269 -9.97 21.09 2.03
N LEU A 270 -10.67 21.96 2.78
CA LEU A 270 -11.58 21.54 3.85
C LEU A 270 -12.76 20.70 3.34
N ILE A 271 -13.37 21.10 2.22
CA ILE A 271 -14.46 20.34 1.59
C ILE A 271 -13.94 18.98 1.11
N ALA A 272 -12.81 18.96 0.39
CA ALA A 272 -12.23 17.73 -0.15
C ALA A 272 -11.86 16.73 0.96
N ILE A 273 -11.22 17.19 2.04
CA ILE A 273 -10.87 16.34 3.19
C ILE A 273 -12.14 15.83 3.89
N THR A 274 -13.10 16.71 4.18
CA THR A 274 -14.35 16.31 4.83
C THR A 274 -15.13 15.30 3.98
N SER A 275 -15.27 15.55 2.67
CA SER A 275 -15.90 14.62 1.73
C SER A 275 -15.16 13.28 1.67
N PHE A 276 -13.83 13.30 1.62
CA PHE A 276 -13.02 12.08 1.64
C PHE A 276 -13.25 11.25 2.91
N VAL A 277 -13.23 11.89 4.09
CA VAL A 277 -13.46 11.21 5.38
C VAL A 277 -14.86 10.63 5.45
N ILE A 278 -15.90 11.39 5.09
CA ILE A 278 -17.29 10.91 5.10
C ILE A 278 -17.44 9.70 4.16
N ILE A 279 -16.96 9.79 2.93
CA ILE A 279 -17.08 8.70 1.94
C ILE A 279 -16.23 7.49 2.36
N PHE A 280 -15.06 7.69 2.97
CA PHE A 280 -14.25 6.60 3.50
C PHE A 280 -14.96 5.86 4.64
N LEU A 281 -15.51 6.59 5.62
CA LEU A 281 -16.27 5.98 6.71
C LEU A 281 -17.48 5.21 6.17
N PHE A 282 -18.21 5.80 5.21
CA PHE A 282 -19.30 5.12 4.53
C PHE A 282 -18.83 3.86 3.81
N SER A 283 -17.71 3.91 3.07
CA SER A 283 -17.08 2.75 2.41
C SER A 283 -16.80 1.62 3.39
N VAL A 284 -16.22 1.92 4.54
CA VAL A 284 -15.89 0.92 5.56
C VAL A 284 -17.16 0.25 6.09
N VAL A 285 -18.20 1.03 6.38
CA VAL A 285 -19.50 0.51 6.84
C VAL A 285 -20.14 -0.38 5.77
N THR A 286 -20.26 0.12 4.54
CA THR A 286 -20.84 -0.62 3.41
C THR A 286 -20.10 -1.93 3.15
N VAL A 287 -18.77 -1.90 3.09
CA VAL A 287 -17.96 -3.11 2.85
C VAL A 287 -18.09 -4.11 3.99
N ASN A 288 -18.10 -3.66 5.25
CA ASN A 288 -18.32 -4.57 6.38
C ASN A 288 -19.70 -5.22 6.29
N TYR A 289 -20.75 -4.45 5.98
CA TYR A 289 -22.11 -4.97 5.83
C TYR A 289 -22.22 -6.01 4.70
N ILE A 290 -21.68 -5.70 3.51
CA ILE A 290 -21.69 -6.63 2.38
C ILE A 290 -20.92 -7.91 2.72
N ARG A 291 -19.73 -7.79 3.34
CA ARG A 291 -18.94 -8.96 3.74
C ARG A 291 -19.66 -9.84 4.75
N LEU A 292 -20.31 -9.27 5.75
CA LEU A 292 -21.11 -10.02 6.73
C LEU A 292 -22.21 -10.83 6.04
N PHE A 293 -22.96 -10.19 5.14
CA PHE A 293 -24.04 -10.86 4.41
C PHE A 293 -23.53 -11.95 3.47
N THR A 294 -22.44 -11.70 2.75
CA THR A 294 -21.89 -12.68 1.78
C THR A 294 -21.21 -13.85 2.47
N PHE A 295 -20.44 -13.63 3.55
CA PHE A 295 -19.70 -14.70 4.22
C PHE A 295 -20.59 -15.59 5.11
N ASN A 296 -21.73 -15.09 5.57
CA ASN A 296 -22.70 -15.86 6.36
C ASN A 296 -23.67 -16.69 5.50
N LYS A 297 -23.77 -16.44 4.20
CA LYS A 297 -24.66 -17.15 3.28
C LYS A 297 -24.10 -18.46 2.71
N THR A 298 -22.81 -18.75 2.90
CA THR A 298 -22.25 -20.05 2.54
C THR A 298 -22.68 -21.06 3.61
N PRO A 299 -23.44 -22.13 3.29
CA PRO A 299 -23.90 -23.07 4.29
C PRO A 299 -22.69 -23.68 4.99
N ALA A 300 -22.59 -23.45 6.30
CA ALA A 300 -21.70 -24.23 7.15
C ALA A 300 -22.15 -25.69 7.05
N SER A 301 -21.33 -26.54 6.44
CA SER A 301 -21.45 -27.97 6.65
C SER A 301 -21.50 -28.23 8.16
N ALA A 302 -22.46 -29.06 8.57
CA ALA A 302 -23.02 -29.17 9.90
C ALA A 302 -22.09 -29.75 11.00
N GLU A 303 -20.78 -29.64 10.85
CA GLU A 303 -19.78 -30.04 11.86
C GLU A 303 -18.59 -29.08 11.90
N ALA A 304 -18.82 -27.78 11.70
CA ALA A 304 -17.80 -26.81 12.09
C ALA A 304 -17.73 -26.79 13.63
N PRO A 305 -16.58 -27.11 14.26
CA PRO A 305 -16.41 -26.83 15.67
C PRO A 305 -16.66 -25.34 15.83
N VAL A 306 -17.49 -24.99 16.81
CA VAL A 306 -17.69 -23.61 17.26
C VAL A 306 -16.30 -22.97 17.29
N MET A 307 -16.01 -22.10 16.32
CA MET A 307 -14.85 -21.22 16.46
C MET A 307 -15.09 -20.54 17.80
N PRO A 308 -14.15 -20.63 18.76
CA PRO A 308 -14.31 -19.88 19.99
C PRO A 308 -14.55 -18.45 19.56
N ASP A 309 -15.63 -17.89 20.09
CA ASP A 309 -16.18 -16.60 19.75
C ASP A 309 -15.08 -15.52 19.84
N ARG A 310 -14.31 -15.35 18.75
CA ARG A 310 -13.29 -14.30 18.61
C ARG A 310 -13.95 -12.93 18.46
N SER A 311 -15.28 -12.86 18.53
CA SER A 311 -16.05 -11.62 18.46
C SER A 311 -16.11 -10.85 19.78
N VAL A 312 -15.77 -11.45 20.93
CA VAL A 312 -16.07 -10.83 22.24
C VAL A 312 -14.86 -10.70 23.18
N ALA A 313 -13.79 -11.47 23.03
CA ALA A 313 -12.63 -11.35 23.93
C ALA A 313 -11.60 -10.29 23.44
N ASN A 314 -11.80 -9.03 23.86
CA ASN A 314 -10.88 -7.87 23.80
C ASN A 314 -10.89 -6.98 22.52
N SER A 315 -12.06 -6.54 22.07
CA SER A 315 -12.26 -5.65 20.91
C SER A 315 -12.13 -4.15 21.23
N THR A 316 -10.98 -3.70 21.72
CA THR A 316 -10.75 -2.24 21.73
C THR A 316 -10.60 -1.71 20.29
N PRO A 317 -11.14 -0.52 19.95
CA PRO A 317 -10.97 0.10 18.63
C PRO A 317 -9.49 0.19 18.21
N LEU A 318 -8.60 0.42 19.18
CA LEU A 318 -7.16 0.45 19.00
C LEU A 318 -6.59 -0.89 18.50
N ARG A 319 -6.98 -2.01 19.10
CA ARG A 319 -6.55 -3.35 18.66
C ARG A 319 -7.01 -3.67 17.25
N SER A 320 -8.27 -3.32 16.93
CA SER A 320 -8.81 -3.50 15.58
C SER A 320 -8.15 -2.63 14.52
N PHE A 321 -7.66 -1.45 14.89
CA PHE A 321 -6.89 -0.59 13.99
C PHE A 321 -5.50 -1.16 13.73
N ILE A 322 -4.79 -1.56 14.79
CA ILE A 322 -3.42 -2.05 14.72
C ILE A 322 -3.33 -3.36 13.94
N ASN A 323 -4.26 -4.29 14.18
CA ASN A 323 -4.24 -5.60 13.53
C ASN A 323 -4.45 -5.54 12.01
N ARG A 324 -4.88 -4.39 11.44
CA ARG A 324 -5.08 -4.23 9.99
C ARG A 324 -3.79 -4.07 9.20
N TRP A 325 -2.70 -3.69 9.85
CA TRP A 325 -1.43 -3.48 9.19
C TRP A 325 -0.62 -4.77 9.19
N VAL A 326 -0.31 -5.32 8.02
CA VAL A 326 0.65 -6.43 7.92
C VAL A 326 2.04 -5.92 8.31
N GLY A 327 2.77 -6.68 9.14
CA GLY A 327 4.11 -6.28 9.52
C GLY A 327 4.85 -7.29 10.39
N ILE A 328 5.10 -6.94 11.65
CA ILE A 328 6.08 -7.63 12.48
C ILE A 328 5.73 -9.10 12.78
N GLU A 329 4.45 -9.49 12.76
CA GLU A 329 4.04 -10.87 13.03
C GLU A 329 4.66 -11.89 12.08
N GLY A 330 4.78 -11.53 10.80
CA GLY A 330 5.46 -12.38 9.83
C GLY A 330 6.91 -12.66 10.22
N VAL A 331 7.61 -11.63 10.72
CA VAL A 331 8.99 -11.77 11.17
C VAL A 331 9.08 -12.54 12.48
N LEU A 332 8.17 -12.32 13.44
CA LEU A 332 8.08 -13.08 14.69
C LEU A 332 7.91 -14.57 14.42
N ALA A 333 6.98 -14.92 13.51
CA ALA A 333 6.69 -16.30 13.15
C ALA A 333 7.86 -16.98 12.43
N VAL A 334 8.39 -16.34 11.39
CA VAL A 334 9.45 -16.92 10.55
C VAL A 334 10.77 -17.03 11.31
N SER A 335 11.16 -16.00 12.07
CA SER A 335 12.44 -16.04 12.80
C SER A 335 12.48 -17.07 13.93
N SER A 336 11.31 -17.54 14.37
CA SER A 336 11.15 -18.58 15.39
C SER A 336 10.90 -19.97 14.79
N HIS A 337 10.79 -20.09 13.47
CA HIS A 337 10.54 -21.36 12.81
C HIS A 337 11.81 -22.23 12.77
N ALA A 338 11.70 -23.50 13.16
CA ALA A 338 12.84 -24.43 13.16
C ALA A 338 13.28 -24.84 11.75
N GLY A 339 12.37 -24.86 10.78
CA GLY A 339 12.60 -25.31 9.41
C GLY A 339 13.19 -24.26 8.45
N LEU A 340 13.89 -23.24 8.95
CA LEU A 340 14.54 -22.24 8.08
C LEU A 340 15.59 -22.90 7.19
N GLY A 341 15.66 -22.47 5.93
CA GLY A 341 16.64 -22.98 4.97
C GLY A 341 16.22 -22.76 3.52
N TRP A 342 17.15 -23.05 2.60
CA TRP A 342 16.93 -22.90 1.16
C TRP A 342 15.77 -23.76 0.64
N GLY A 343 15.54 -24.94 1.24
CA GLY A 343 14.39 -25.79 0.90
C GLY A 343 13.05 -25.07 1.07
N LEU A 344 12.84 -24.45 2.25
CA LEU A 344 11.64 -23.66 2.53
C LEU A 344 11.50 -22.48 1.57
N TRP A 345 12.61 -21.80 1.26
CA TRP A 345 12.60 -20.69 0.30
C TRP A 345 12.21 -21.12 -1.11
N HIS A 346 12.78 -22.23 -1.62
CA HIS A 346 12.47 -22.75 -2.96
C HIS A 346 11.01 -23.20 -3.07
N GLU A 347 10.51 -23.85 -2.03
CA GLU A 347 9.12 -24.29 -1.97
C GLU A 347 8.16 -23.10 -1.93
N ALA A 348 8.44 -22.11 -1.07
CA ALA A 348 7.65 -20.88 -1.01
C ALA A 348 7.69 -20.09 -2.32
N TRP A 349 8.84 -20.04 -3.00
CA TRP A 349 8.94 -19.46 -4.33
C TRP A 349 8.12 -20.26 -5.36
N GLY A 350 7.99 -21.57 -5.19
CA GLY A 350 7.23 -22.48 -6.04
C GLY A 350 5.72 -22.45 -5.84
N GLU A 351 5.22 -21.79 -4.78
CA GLU A 351 3.80 -21.74 -4.43
C GLU A 351 2.94 -21.21 -5.60
N ARG A 352 1.82 -21.89 -5.85
CA ARG A 352 0.83 -21.54 -6.88
C ARG A 352 -0.52 -21.27 -6.24
N TYR A 353 -1.32 -20.42 -6.89
CA TYR A 353 -2.67 -20.13 -6.46
C TYR A 353 -3.50 -21.43 -6.39
N SER A 354 -4.21 -21.60 -5.27
CA SER A 354 -5.20 -22.67 -5.08
C SER A 354 -6.51 -22.06 -4.61
N SER A 355 -7.63 -22.50 -5.20
CA SER A 355 -8.97 -22.03 -4.84
C SER A 355 -9.53 -22.67 -3.57
N SER A 356 -8.98 -23.80 -3.14
CA SER A 356 -9.46 -24.59 -1.99
C SER A 356 -8.37 -24.88 -0.95
N GLY A 357 -7.10 -24.55 -1.24
CA GLY A 357 -5.98 -24.78 -0.35
C GLY A 357 -5.63 -23.57 0.52
N THR A 358 -4.89 -23.81 1.60
CA THR A 358 -4.25 -22.77 2.41
C THR A 358 -2.89 -22.39 1.84
N SER A 359 -2.38 -21.22 2.24
CA SER A 359 -1.01 -20.83 1.85
C SER A 359 0.04 -21.72 2.49
N LEU A 360 1.20 -21.81 1.86
CA LEU A 360 2.39 -22.44 2.43
C LEU A 360 2.76 -21.80 3.77
N TYR A 361 2.66 -20.46 3.85
CA TYR A 361 2.92 -19.73 5.08
C TYR A 361 1.97 -20.16 6.21
N ASP A 362 0.68 -20.26 5.91
CA ASP A 362 -0.33 -20.67 6.89
C ASP A 362 -0.14 -22.13 7.33
N SER A 363 0.13 -23.03 6.38
CA SER A 363 0.24 -24.47 6.63
C SER A 363 1.56 -24.89 7.29
N LYS A 364 2.69 -24.28 6.94
CA LYS A 364 4.02 -24.70 7.44
C LYS A 364 4.57 -23.84 8.57
N ILE A 365 4.22 -22.55 8.62
CA ILE A 365 4.79 -21.62 9.60
C ILE A 365 3.78 -21.31 10.69
N VAL A 366 2.55 -20.93 10.31
CA VAL A 366 1.50 -20.56 11.26
C VAL A 366 0.92 -21.78 11.99
N ALA A 367 0.51 -22.82 11.27
CA ALA A 367 -0.12 -24.01 11.84
C ALA A 367 0.82 -24.84 12.72
N HIS A 368 2.14 -24.67 12.57
CA HIS A 368 3.12 -25.38 13.40
C HIS A 368 3.16 -24.89 14.87
N GLY A 369 2.49 -23.78 15.21
CA GLY A 369 2.47 -23.21 16.56
C GLY A 369 1.08 -23.00 17.17
N ASN A 370 0.00 -23.30 16.45
CA ASN A 370 -1.37 -23.20 16.96
C ASN A 370 -2.21 -24.34 16.36
N ASN A 371 -3.20 -24.86 17.10
CA ASN A 371 -4.29 -25.68 16.57
C ASN A 371 -5.17 -24.84 15.62
N TYR A 372 -4.58 -24.33 14.54
CA TYR A 372 -5.25 -23.57 13.52
C TYR A 372 -6.04 -24.57 12.68
N LEU A 373 -7.32 -24.70 13.01
CA LEU A 373 -8.25 -25.51 12.25
C LEU A 373 -8.36 -24.90 10.84
N ILE A 374 -7.70 -25.55 9.89
CA ILE A 374 -7.92 -25.33 8.46
C ILE A 374 -9.32 -25.90 8.18
N GLY A 375 -10.36 -25.12 8.48
CA GLY A 375 -11.72 -25.43 8.10
C GLY A 375 -11.84 -25.48 6.58
N ASN A 376 -12.84 -26.21 6.08
CA ASN A 376 -13.09 -26.32 4.64
C ASN A 376 -13.32 -24.93 4.03
N MET A 377 -12.36 -24.44 3.24
CA MET A 377 -12.33 -23.06 2.70
C MET A 377 -13.05 -22.93 1.35
N GLU A 378 -13.96 -23.84 1.03
CA GLU A 378 -14.63 -23.83 -0.27
C GLU A 378 -15.35 -22.50 -0.52
N GLY A 379 -14.89 -21.75 -1.52
CA GLY A 379 -15.40 -20.42 -1.87
C GLY A 379 -14.87 -19.24 -1.04
N LYS A 380 -14.09 -19.47 0.03
CA LYS A 380 -13.47 -18.45 0.89
C LYS A 380 -11.95 -18.50 0.75
N HIS A 381 -11.30 -17.36 0.57
CA HIS A 381 -9.86 -17.31 0.35
C HIS A 381 -9.20 -16.27 1.28
N PHE A 382 -9.06 -16.65 2.55
CA PHE A 382 -8.36 -15.87 3.58
C PHE A 382 -6.96 -16.44 3.78
N ILE A 383 -5.95 -15.59 3.57
CA ILE A 383 -4.54 -15.98 3.65
C ILE A 383 -3.80 -14.95 4.50
N THR A 384 -2.97 -15.44 5.41
CA THR A 384 -2.04 -14.60 6.17
C THR A 384 -0.80 -14.34 5.32
N LEU A 385 -0.29 -13.10 5.34
CA LEU A 385 0.85 -12.71 4.53
C LEU A 385 2.05 -12.39 5.43
N PRO A 386 3.22 -13.01 5.19
CA PRO A 386 4.41 -12.78 6.01
C PRO A 386 5.04 -11.40 5.77
N GLY A 387 4.82 -10.80 4.60
CA GLY A 387 5.50 -9.59 4.16
C GLY A 387 6.90 -9.85 3.62
N LEU A 388 7.45 -8.86 2.90
CA LEU A 388 8.72 -9.02 2.17
C LEU A 388 9.90 -9.36 3.09
N ILE A 389 9.99 -8.71 4.24
CA ILE A 389 11.10 -8.90 5.20
C ILE A 389 11.13 -10.34 5.70
N ALA A 390 9.98 -10.86 6.13
CA ALA A 390 9.89 -12.23 6.63
C ALA A 390 10.15 -13.25 5.52
N PHE A 391 9.59 -13.03 4.31
CA PHE A 391 9.82 -13.89 3.16
C PHE A 391 11.31 -14.00 2.78
N LEU A 392 12.02 -12.87 2.75
CA LEU A 392 13.46 -12.83 2.47
C LEU A 392 14.30 -13.51 3.56
N TYR A 393 13.74 -13.76 4.75
CA TYR A 393 14.43 -14.47 5.83
C TYR A 393 14.19 -15.98 5.85
N TYR A 394 13.40 -16.54 4.92
CA TYR A 394 13.16 -18.00 4.85
C TYR A 394 14.45 -18.85 4.80
N PRO A 395 15.53 -18.43 4.11
CA PRO A 395 16.80 -19.16 4.16
C PRO A 395 17.54 -19.11 5.51
N GLY A 396 17.11 -18.28 6.46
CA GLY A 396 17.81 -18.03 7.73
C GLY A 396 19.08 -17.15 7.60
N SER A 397 19.42 -16.70 6.39
CA SER A 397 20.62 -15.89 6.14
C SER A 397 20.35 -14.39 6.24
N LYS A 398 21.00 -13.74 7.22
CA LYS A 398 20.98 -12.28 7.40
C LYS A 398 21.57 -11.52 6.20
N TRP A 399 22.59 -12.09 5.56
CA TRP A 399 23.21 -11.51 4.36
C TRP A 399 22.27 -11.53 3.16
N PHE A 400 21.60 -12.67 2.94
CA PHE A 400 20.61 -12.78 1.87
C PHE A 400 19.43 -11.83 2.10
N LEU A 401 18.96 -11.71 3.35
CA LEU A 401 17.94 -10.74 3.72
C LEU A 401 18.37 -9.31 3.38
N PHE A 402 19.58 -8.91 3.80
CA PHE A 402 20.10 -7.57 3.53
C PHE A 402 20.17 -7.29 2.02
N LEU A 403 20.80 -8.18 1.24
CA LEU A 403 20.94 -7.99 -0.20
C LEU A 403 19.59 -8.01 -0.92
N GLY A 404 18.71 -8.94 -0.57
CA GLY A 404 17.37 -9.02 -1.14
C GLY A 404 16.52 -7.78 -0.86
N ALA A 405 16.57 -7.26 0.37
CA ALA A 405 15.86 -6.04 0.75
C ALA A 405 16.43 -4.80 0.04
N PHE A 406 17.77 -4.71 -0.05
CA PHE A 406 18.45 -3.64 -0.78
C PHE A 406 18.05 -3.62 -2.26
N LEU A 407 18.07 -4.78 -2.92
CA LEU A 407 17.72 -4.93 -4.34
C LEU A 407 16.23 -4.68 -4.59
N ALA A 408 15.35 -5.17 -3.72
CA ALA A 408 13.92 -4.92 -3.82
C ALA A 408 13.62 -3.42 -3.73
N TYR A 409 14.18 -2.71 -2.75
CA TYR A 409 14.03 -1.25 -2.68
C TYR A 409 14.55 -0.56 -3.95
N ALA A 410 15.74 -0.94 -4.43
CA ALA A 410 16.33 -0.34 -5.62
C ALA A 410 15.42 -0.51 -6.85
N LEU A 411 14.84 -1.71 -7.01
CA LEU A 411 13.90 -2.00 -8.09
C LEU A 411 12.65 -1.12 -8.02
N ALA A 412 12.01 -1.02 -6.84
CA ALA A 412 10.83 -0.16 -6.67
C ALA A 412 11.13 1.31 -6.96
N ALA A 413 12.27 1.81 -6.49
CA ALA A 413 12.72 3.17 -6.77
C ALA A 413 12.95 3.41 -8.27
N LEU A 414 13.58 2.46 -8.97
CA LEU A 414 13.78 2.54 -10.42
C LEU A 414 12.45 2.56 -11.18
N ILE A 415 11.46 1.78 -10.75
CA ILE A 415 10.13 1.76 -11.36
C ILE A 415 9.44 3.11 -11.20
N GLU A 416 9.43 3.71 -10.00
CA GLU A 416 8.81 5.03 -9.82
C GLU A 416 9.50 6.09 -10.66
N VAL A 417 10.83 6.08 -10.71
CA VAL A 417 11.61 6.99 -11.56
C VAL A 417 11.28 6.79 -13.05
N PHE A 418 11.14 5.55 -13.50
CA PHE A 418 10.73 5.23 -14.85
C PHE A 418 9.33 5.79 -15.16
N VAL A 419 8.35 5.55 -14.28
CA VAL A 419 6.99 6.07 -14.42
C VAL A 419 6.98 7.59 -14.48
N PHE A 420 7.76 8.25 -13.62
CA PHE A 420 7.88 9.71 -13.61
C PHE A 420 8.34 10.24 -14.97
N LYS A 421 9.38 9.63 -15.56
CA LYS A 421 9.90 10.03 -16.88
C LYS A 421 8.89 9.77 -18.01
N VAL A 422 8.29 8.58 -18.02
CA VAL A 422 7.40 8.14 -19.11
C VAL A 422 6.05 8.87 -19.08
N ALA A 423 5.54 9.21 -17.91
CA ALA A 423 4.27 9.92 -17.73
C ALA A 423 4.42 11.45 -17.71
N GLY A 424 5.47 12.00 -18.34
CA GLY A 424 5.65 13.46 -18.49
C GLY A 424 5.81 14.21 -17.16
N GLY A 425 6.28 13.55 -16.10
CA GLY A 425 6.45 14.15 -14.78
C GLY A 425 5.17 14.19 -13.93
N ASN A 426 4.14 13.40 -14.25
CA ASN A 426 2.91 13.32 -13.45
C ASN A 426 3.17 12.81 -12.02
N VAL A 427 3.32 13.73 -11.08
CA VAL A 427 3.58 13.44 -9.66
C VAL A 427 2.42 12.73 -8.96
N ILE A 428 1.18 12.95 -9.40
CA ILE A 428 0.01 12.28 -8.82
C ILE A 428 0.03 10.79 -9.15
N LEU A 429 0.37 10.45 -10.40
CA LEU A 429 0.56 9.07 -10.81
C LEU A 429 1.74 8.42 -10.08
N CYS A 430 2.85 9.13 -9.91
CA CYS A 430 4.00 8.62 -9.15
C CYS A 430 3.63 8.32 -7.69
N SER A 431 2.83 9.17 -7.06
CA SER A 431 2.30 8.93 -5.72
C SER A 431 1.48 7.65 -5.65
N LEU A 432 0.57 7.44 -6.61
CA LEU A 432 -0.22 6.21 -6.70
C LEU A 432 0.66 4.97 -6.91
N ILE A 433 1.60 5.01 -7.86
CA ILE A 433 2.49 3.86 -8.12
C ILE A 433 3.41 3.57 -6.93
N GLY A 434 3.98 4.60 -6.29
CA GLY A 434 4.79 4.45 -5.09
C GLY A 434 4.01 3.75 -3.97
N GLN A 435 2.73 4.11 -3.79
CA GLN A 435 1.84 3.44 -2.85
C GLN A 435 1.59 1.98 -3.22
N VAL A 436 1.29 1.69 -4.49
CA VAL A 436 1.02 0.34 -4.98
C VAL A 436 2.23 -0.58 -4.77
N LEU A 437 3.44 -0.10 -5.08
CA LEU A 437 4.69 -0.83 -4.87
C LEU A 437 4.94 -1.10 -3.37
N ALA A 438 4.82 -0.07 -2.52
CA ALA A 438 5.00 -0.22 -1.08
C ALA A 438 3.97 -1.20 -0.48
N SER A 439 2.72 -1.16 -0.94
CA SER A 439 1.66 -2.05 -0.48
C SER A 439 1.96 -3.50 -0.88
N ARG A 440 2.49 -3.73 -2.08
CA ARG A 440 2.92 -5.06 -2.50
C ARG A 440 4.03 -5.61 -1.60
N TYR A 441 4.96 -4.77 -1.15
CA TYR A 441 6.05 -5.21 -0.28
C TYR A 441 5.56 -5.52 1.14
N ALA A 442 4.64 -4.71 1.66
CA ALA A 442 3.99 -5.00 2.95
C ALA A 442 3.21 -6.33 2.90
N HIS A 443 2.51 -6.61 1.79
CA HIS A 443 1.66 -7.78 1.60
C HIS A 443 2.33 -8.88 0.75
N PHE A 444 3.66 -8.98 0.78
CA PHE A 444 4.38 -10.00 0.00
C PHE A 444 4.35 -11.37 0.68
N GLY A 445 4.55 -12.44 -0.11
CA GLY A 445 4.80 -13.79 0.41
C GLY A 445 3.78 -14.86 0.05
N TYR A 446 2.64 -14.50 -0.55
CA TYR A 446 1.74 -15.44 -1.21
C TYR A 446 1.92 -15.40 -2.72
N VAL A 447 2.10 -16.59 -3.34
CA VAL A 447 2.34 -16.77 -4.78
C VAL A 447 3.37 -15.76 -5.32
N PRO A 448 4.60 -15.75 -4.76
CA PRO A 448 5.60 -14.71 -5.04
C PRO A 448 5.99 -14.65 -6.52
N ARG A 449 5.96 -15.80 -7.22
CA ARG A 449 6.21 -15.89 -8.67
C ARG A 449 5.27 -15.04 -9.50
N GLN A 450 4.05 -14.76 -9.05
CA GLN A 450 3.12 -13.89 -9.78
C GLN A 450 3.39 -12.39 -9.54
N GLY A 451 4.42 -12.03 -8.78
CA GLY A 451 4.79 -10.63 -8.55
C GLY A 451 5.05 -9.83 -9.82
N TYR A 452 5.51 -10.48 -10.91
CA TYR A 452 5.71 -9.82 -12.20
C TYR A 452 4.40 -9.29 -12.82
N LEU A 453 3.23 -9.84 -12.48
CA LEU A 453 1.95 -9.37 -13.02
C LEU A 453 1.65 -7.94 -12.56
N LEU A 454 1.98 -7.60 -11.31
CA LEU A 454 1.86 -6.24 -10.81
C LEU A 454 2.83 -5.31 -11.55
N LEU A 455 4.08 -5.75 -11.71
CA LEU A 455 5.09 -4.97 -12.43
C LEU A 455 4.68 -4.72 -13.88
N ALA A 456 4.20 -5.75 -14.57
CA ALA A 456 3.65 -5.66 -15.92
C ALA A 456 2.44 -4.72 -15.97
N GLY A 457 1.56 -4.74 -14.96
CA GLY A 457 0.45 -3.81 -14.85
C GLY A 457 0.90 -2.35 -14.69
N VAL A 458 1.88 -2.08 -13.82
CA VAL A 458 2.44 -0.73 -13.63
C VAL A 458 3.10 -0.23 -14.92
N LEU A 459 3.93 -1.06 -15.56
CA LEU A 459 4.56 -0.73 -16.83
C LEU A 459 3.54 -0.54 -17.96
N GLY A 460 2.49 -1.37 -17.99
CA GLY A 460 1.40 -1.27 -18.95
C GLY A 460 0.65 0.05 -18.84
N VAL A 461 0.33 0.50 -17.61
CA VAL A 461 -0.28 1.81 -17.38
C VAL A 461 0.62 2.94 -17.87
N ALA A 462 1.90 2.94 -17.50
CA ALA A 462 2.85 3.97 -17.92
C ALA A 462 3.00 4.01 -19.45
N LEU A 463 3.15 2.84 -20.09
CA LEU A 463 3.26 2.72 -21.53
C LEU A 463 1.99 3.18 -22.25
N SER A 464 0.81 2.86 -21.70
CA SER A 464 -0.48 3.27 -22.28
C SER A 464 -0.62 4.79 -22.32
N ILE A 465 -0.19 5.48 -21.25
CA ILE A 465 -0.17 6.95 -21.19
C ILE A 465 0.81 7.50 -22.24
N PHE A 466 2.01 6.94 -22.32
CA PHE A 466 3.03 7.37 -23.29
C PHE A 466 2.58 7.19 -24.74
N VAL A 467 2.04 6.03 -25.09
CA VAL A 467 1.54 5.74 -26.44
C VAL A 467 0.39 6.68 -26.80
N PHE A 468 -0.51 6.96 -25.86
CA PHE A 468 -1.61 7.88 -26.08
C PHE A 468 -1.13 9.32 -26.31
N GLU A 469 -0.17 9.80 -25.50
CA GLU A 469 0.47 11.11 -25.69
C GLU A 469 1.15 11.20 -27.06
N TRP A 470 1.94 10.18 -27.43
CA TRP A 470 2.63 10.10 -28.72
C TRP A 470 1.65 10.15 -29.90
N PHE A 471 0.55 9.39 -29.82
CA PHE A 471 -0.47 9.36 -30.86
C PHE A 471 -1.15 10.72 -31.05
N ILE A 472 -1.56 11.39 -29.95
CA ILE A 472 -2.19 12.70 -30.02
C ILE A 472 -1.21 13.75 -30.55
N SER A 473 0.04 13.72 -30.09
CA SER A 473 1.08 14.67 -30.51
C SER A 473 1.32 14.61 -32.01
N ASN A 474 1.51 13.40 -32.56
CA ASN A 474 1.72 13.20 -33.99
C ASN A 474 0.51 13.67 -34.83
N ARG A 475 -0.71 13.41 -34.36
CA ARG A 475 -1.92 13.89 -35.04
C ARG A 475 -2.00 15.41 -35.04
N ALA A 476 -1.70 16.05 -33.91
CA ALA A 476 -1.71 17.51 -33.80
C ALA A 476 -0.60 18.17 -34.64
N GLU A 477 0.53 17.48 -34.86
CA GLU A 477 1.56 17.93 -35.80
C GLU A 477 1.13 17.75 -37.27
N ALA A 478 0.49 16.63 -37.61
CA ALA A 478 -0.02 16.40 -38.95
C ALA A 478 -1.10 17.42 -39.35
N GLU A 479 -2.04 17.72 -38.44
CA GLU A 479 -3.06 18.76 -38.65
C GLU A 479 -2.42 20.15 -38.83
N ARG A 480 -1.34 20.46 -38.10
CA ARG A 480 -0.57 21.71 -38.25
C ARG A 480 0.22 21.80 -39.56
N ARG A 481 0.63 20.68 -40.15
CA ARG A 481 1.33 20.65 -41.45
C ARG A 481 0.38 20.72 -42.64
N ALA A 482 -0.89 20.36 -42.44
CA ALA A 482 -1.93 20.39 -43.48
C ALA A 482 -2.63 21.75 -43.60
N GLN A 483 -2.50 22.61 -42.59
CA GLN A 483 -2.90 24.02 -42.59
C GLN A 483 -1.74 24.88 -43.09
#